data_AF-A0AA40F5A2-F1
#
_entry.id   AF-A0AA40F5A2-F1
#
_cell.length_a   1.000
_cell.length_b   1.000
_cell.length_c   1.000
_cell.angle_alpha   90.00
_cell.angle_beta   90.00
_cell.angle_gamma   90.00
#
_symmetry.space_group_name_H-M   'P 1'
#
loop_
_entity.id
_entity.type
_entity.pdbx_description
1 polymer ?
#
loop_
_entity_poly.entity_id
_entity_poly.type
_entity_poly.pdbx_seq_one_letter_code
_entity_poly.pdbx_strand_id
1 'polypeptide(L)'
;MLRTHLGIDESSIMGSDAPERLRDAKWLRSRRRHLLQELSVANWEPGRLGWFRMWRPDEVESEWIQRFYSHLFLRLNEFVSVNFGHGNIDTMGAPIWATGGFPKHFVHYAQLVARQDNHTGGWDWLLHSGRQRVYLIVGIIGKMLQTHVFDDLLFGGEDSAKAILQSQDEGLLTVEGYQRTDLRGRTVKAILGDGNLPVKFWDAVDVLTTKIATTLLPLVDLIDEHFPEYRDVSLRGFYQDLHYIVAEAGFFSLTLRESKDIFHFTWPFPGQAWDLDQDNHDNEVYKISLQENKRLHAEQQRQQQEQQQQQEEHSDSDSDVFVTPRSSASLPSATAKPVQFLQNLKKGVRFIKAPAAPPPADLGAQIAKVHICLWPMLQRFSTPTPQWEEPPSRRRDLYPDPGHQYITEIARARVVYYLGSTNPNAEQAERHPTLAQHINSHRSRFSLSRLPIPRISRAVIRHAAWVVLGLLAVLAAAAWFSPLARGILITLLGYLARAIDRALSGLAPYLYKAVVLFGRFIWNLLYGISLALSTVERAVWRVWHVLGAVFRAARDAATDREQPPPPPPQQPTPTRRWGGYRAKRVN
;
A
#
# COMPACT_ATOMS: atom_id res chain seq x y z
N MET A 1 -25.24 24.97 -47.10
CA MET A 1 -26.57 25.62 -46.96
C MET A 1 -27.57 24.64 -46.37
N LEU A 2 -27.52 24.39 -45.06
CA LEU A 2 -28.59 23.74 -44.30
C LEU A 2 -28.41 24.17 -42.84
N ARG A 3 -29.22 25.15 -42.45
CA ARG A 3 -29.34 25.72 -41.12
C ARG A 3 -30.81 25.56 -40.72
N THR A 4 -31.01 25.40 -39.41
CA THR A 4 -32.24 25.71 -38.64
C THR A 4 -33.50 24.89 -38.90
N HIS A 5 -33.85 24.01 -37.97
CA HIS A 5 -34.80 24.31 -36.88
C HIS A 5 -35.20 23.01 -36.17
N LEU A 6 -34.78 22.84 -34.91
CA LEU A 6 -35.59 22.23 -33.85
C LEU A 6 -34.88 22.60 -32.53
N GLY A 7 -35.43 23.61 -31.86
CA GLY A 7 -34.95 24.05 -30.56
C GLY A 7 -35.19 22.96 -29.52
N ILE A 8 -34.14 22.65 -28.78
CA ILE A 8 -34.25 21.91 -27.52
C ILE A 8 -33.67 22.83 -26.47
N ASP A 9 -34.55 23.14 -25.53
CA ASP A 9 -34.40 24.02 -24.39
C ASP A 9 -33.35 23.46 -23.40
N GLU A 10 -32.33 24.25 -23.09
CA GLU A 10 -31.16 23.89 -22.27
C GLU A 10 -31.39 24.10 -20.76
N SER A 11 -32.63 24.21 -20.29
CA SER A 11 -32.88 24.75 -18.93
C SER A 11 -33.92 24.01 -18.08
N SER A 12 -34.01 22.68 -18.12
CA SER A 12 -34.72 21.95 -17.05
C SER A 12 -34.46 20.45 -17.12
N ILE A 13 -33.66 19.94 -16.17
CA ILE A 13 -33.83 18.69 -15.38
C ILE A 13 -32.58 18.61 -14.49
N MET A 14 -32.49 19.55 -13.53
CA MET A 14 -31.75 19.33 -12.29
C MET A 14 -32.68 18.61 -11.33
N GLY A 15 -32.40 17.34 -11.13
CA GLY A 15 -33.07 16.45 -10.19
C GLY A 15 -32.26 15.16 -10.07
N SER A 16 -30.95 15.31 -9.86
CA SER A 16 -30.02 14.19 -9.68
C SER A 16 -30.07 13.73 -8.23
N ASP A 17 -30.58 12.52 -7.98
CA ASP A 17 -30.17 11.68 -6.84
C ASP A 17 -30.74 10.26 -6.99
N ALA A 18 -30.18 9.49 -7.92
CA ALA A 18 -30.24 8.02 -8.00
C ALA A 18 -29.04 7.52 -8.86
N PRO A 19 -28.48 6.32 -8.58
CA PRO A 19 -27.17 6.20 -7.97
C PRO A 19 -26.00 6.09 -8.96
N GLU A 20 -24.92 6.78 -8.61
CA GLU A 20 -23.56 6.78 -9.17
C GLU A 20 -22.99 5.37 -9.49
N ARG A 21 -23.47 4.32 -8.81
CA ARG A 21 -23.06 2.92 -9.07
C ARG A 21 -23.44 2.40 -10.47
N LEU A 22 -24.51 2.90 -11.07
CA LEU A 22 -24.85 2.62 -12.47
C LEU A 22 -23.99 3.44 -13.42
N ARG A 23 -23.46 4.60 -12.99
CA ARG A 23 -22.52 5.39 -13.80
C ARG A 23 -21.20 4.66 -13.92
N ASP A 24 -20.63 4.06 -12.89
CA ASP A 24 -19.30 3.42 -12.99
C ASP A 24 -19.31 2.21 -13.94
N ALA A 25 -20.30 1.32 -13.83
CA ALA A 25 -20.41 0.18 -14.74
C ALA A 25 -20.85 0.59 -16.15
N LYS A 26 -21.66 1.65 -16.30
CA LYS A 26 -22.07 2.18 -17.61
C LYS A 26 -20.95 2.97 -18.26
N TRP A 27 -20.12 3.64 -17.47
CA TRP A 27 -18.95 4.42 -17.85
C TRP A 27 -17.80 3.51 -18.24
N LEU A 28 -17.47 2.47 -17.47
CA LEU A 28 -16.53 1.42 -17.88
C LEU A 28 -17.00 0.73 -19.16
N ARG A 29 -18.31 0.44 -19.28
CA ARG A 29 -18.89 -0.08 -20.53
C ARG A 29 -18.83 0.96 -21.66
N SER A 30 -18.88 2.26 -21.36
CA SER A 30 -18.77 3.32 -22.35
C SER A 30 -17.33 3.52 -22.82
N ARG A 31 -16.36 3.50 -21.90
CA ARG A 31 -14.93 3.63 -22.17
C ARG A 31 -14.37 2.39 -22.84
N ARG A 32 -14.80 1.18 -22.42
CA ARG A 32 -14.52 -0.06 -23.16
C ARG A 32 -15.11 0.00 -24.56
N ARG A 33 -16.35 0.47 -24.72
CA ARG A 33 -16.92 0.71 -26.04
C ARG A 33 -16.13 1.76 -26.80
N HIS A 34 -15.61 2.80 -26.15
CA HIS A 34 -14.79 3.84 -26.76
C HIS A 34 -13.44 3.29 -27.22
N LEU A 35 -12.75 2.48 -26.41
CA LEU A 35 -11.53 1.78 -26.80
C LEU A 35 -11.81 0.88 -28.00
N LEU A 36 -12.81 0.00 -27.87
CA LEU A 36 -13.20 -0.88 -28.97
C LEU A 36 -13.62 -0.08 -30.20
N GLN A 37 -14.25 1.07 -30.02
CA GLN A 37 -14.65 1.97 -31.09
C GLN A 37 -13.45 2.68 -31.70
N GLU A 38 -12.49 3.20 -30.94
CA GLU A 38 -11.27 3.81 -31.47
C GLU A 38 -10.39 2.82 -32.22
N LEU A 39 -10.37 1.57 -31.73
CA LEU A 39 -9.75 0.43 -32.40
C LEU A 39 -10.56 0.03 -33.65
N SER A 40 -11.90 0.03 -33.59
CA SER A 40 -12.77 -0.41 -34.69
C SER A 40 -13.06 0.66 -35.75
N VAL A 41 -12.93 1.95 -35.44
CA VAL A 41 -13.37 3.09 -36.29
C VAL A 41 -12.50 3.21 -37.55
N ALA A 42 -11.42 2.44 -37.68
CA ALA A 42 -10.52 2.58 -38.82
C ALA A 42 -9.80 1.30 -39.26
N ASN A 43 -10.46 0.13 -39.39
CA ASN A 43 -9.83 -1.10 -39.92
C ASN A 43 -8.41 -1.35 -39.36
N TRP A 44 -8.18 -0.95 -38.11
CA TRP A 44 -6.83 -0.80 -37.60
C TRP A 44 -6.44 -2.14 -37.00
N GLU A 45 -5.45 -2.77 -37.61
CA GLU A 45 -4.84 -3.97 -37.07
C GLU A 45 -3.53 -3.59 -36.39
N PRO A 46 -3.26 -4.13 -35.18
CA PRO A 46 -1.97 -3.91 -34.55
C PRO A 46 -0.87 -4.47 -35.46
N GLY A 47 0.24 -3.72 -35.55
CA GLY A 47 1.45 -4.16 -36.22
C GLY A 47 1.91 -5.51 -35.67
N ARG A 48 2.28 -6.41 -36.57
CA ARG A 48 2.78 -7.74 -36.24
C ARG A 48 4.29 -7.79 -36.42
N LEU A 49 4.99 -8.35 -35.44
CA LEU A 49 6.45 -8.51 -35.51
C LEU A 49 6.82 -9.56 -36.57
N GLY A 50 7.44 -9.11 -37.66
CA GLY A 50 7.81 -9.98 -38.78
C GLY A 50 9.05 -10.86 -38.55
N TRP A 51 9.90 -10.50 -37.58
CA TRP A 51 11.19 -11.17 -37.36
C TRP A 51 11.09 -12.56 -36.73
N PHE A 52 9.95 -12.94 -36.14
CA PHE A 52 9.72 -14.29 -35.62
C PHE A 52 9.89 -15.41 -36.66
N ARG A 53 9.73 -15.08 -37.95
CA ARG A 53 9.89 -16.04 -39.04
C ARG A 53 11.35 -16.33 -39.41
N MET A 54 12.28 -15.47 -39.00
CA MET A 54 13.66 -15.53 -39.46
C MET A 54 14.60 -16.26 -38.50
N TRP A 55 14.17 -16.57 -37.27
CA TRP A 55 15.07 -17.04 -36.23
C TRP A 55 14.51 -18.28 -35.51
N ARG A 56 15.21 -19.41 -35.68
CA ARG A 56 14.94 -20.68 -35.00
C ARG A 56 16.28 -21.32 -34.63
N PRO A 57 16.73 -21.20 -33.38
CA PRO A 57 17.89 -21.95 -32.92
C PRO A 57 17.54 -23.43 -32.90
N ASP A 58 18.41 -24.28 -33.44
CA ASP A 58 18.28 -25.73 -33.28
C ASP A 58 18.41 -26.13 -31.79
N GLU A 59 19.25 -25.40 -31.04
CA GLU A 59 19.35 -25.45 -29.58
C GLU A 59 19.34 -24.06 -28.96
N VAL A 60 18.58 -23.90 -27.88
CA VAL A 60 18.41 -22.62 -27.20
C VAL A 60 19.44 -22.50 -26.09
N GLU A 61 20.47 -21.69 -26.33
CA GLU A 61 21.54 -21.42 -25.36
C GLU A 61 21.01 -20.67 -24.13
N SER A 62 21.53 -20.99 -22.94
CA SER A 62 21.12 -20.34 -21.68
C SER A 62 21.32 -18.81 -21.72
N GLU A 63 22.38 -18.35 -22.36
CA GLU A 63 22.69 -16.92 -22.51
C GLU A 63 21.62 -16.20 -23.33
N TRP A 64 21.14 -16.81 -24.41
CA TRP A 64 20.04 -16.25 -25.18
C TRP A 64 18.75 -16.17 -24.36
N ILE A 65 18.40 -17.23 -23.63
CA ILE A 65 17.18 -17.27 -22.79
C ILE A 65 17.26 -16.16 -21.73
N GLN A 66 18.41 -16.03 -21.07
CA GLN A 66 18.64 -15.00 -20.06
C GLN A 66 18.49 -13.60 -20.65
N ARG A 67 19.09 -13.34 -21.82
CA ARG A 67 19.00 -12.04 -22.51
C ARG A 67 17.58 -11.72 -22.95
N PHE A 68 16.88 -12.68 -23.57
CA PHE A 68 15.51 -12.47 -24.04
C PHE A 68 14.55 -12.23 -22.87
N TYR A 69 14.66 -13.04 -21.81
CA TYR A 69 13.83 -12.89 -20.61
C TYR A 69 14.07 -11.54 -19.91
N SER A 70 15.33 -11.11 -19.83
CA SER A 70 15.69 -9.79 -19.28
C SER A 70 15.19 -8.65 -20.17
N HIS A 71 15.29 -8.78 -21.49
CA HIS A 71 14.77 -7.82 -22.45
C HIS A 71 13.26 -7.63 -22.28
N LEU A 72 12.51 -8.73 -22.18
CA LEU A 72 11.06 -8.69 -21.98
C LEU A 72 10.67 -7.95 -20.69
N PHE A 73 11.38 -8.20 -19.59
CA PHE A 73 11.18 -7.46 -18.34
C PHE A 73 11.47 -5.96 -18.50
N LEU A 74 12.61 -5.60 -19.11
CA LEU A 74 13.01 -4.20 -19.29
C LEU A 74 12.01 -3.45 -20.16
N ARG A 75 11.57 -4.06 -21.26
CA ARG A 75 10.56 -3.47 -22.16
C ARG A 75 9.22 -3.27 -21.46
N LEU A 76 8.79 -4.25 -20.68
CA LEU A 76 7.57 -4.11 -19.87
C LEU A 76 7.72 -2.99 -18.83
N ASN A 77 8.84 -2.93 -18.13
CA ASN A 77 9.09 -1.91 -17.13
C ASN A 77 9.13 -0.50 -17.74
N GLU A 78 9.75 -0.35 -18.91
CA GLU A 78 9.76 0.91 -19.67
C GLU A 78 8.35 1.31 -20.10
N PHE A 79 7.59 0.39 -20.73
CA PHE A 79 6.20 0.62 -21.12
C PHE A 79 5.35 1.10 -19.94
N VAL A 80 5.44 0.43 -18.79
CA VAL A 80 4.67 0.82 -17.61
C VAL A 80 5.16 2.14 -17.02
N SER A 81 6.47 2.39 -17.01
CA SER A 81 7.04 3.64 -16.50
C SER A 81 6.58 4.85 -17.31
N VAL A 82 6.55 4.72 -18.64
CA VAL A 82 6.11 5.78 -19.56
C VAL A 82 4.62 6.09 -19.40
N ASN A 83 3.78 5.09 -19.15
CA ASN A 83 2.32 5.26 -19.13
C ASN A 83 1.73 5.49 -17.74
N PHE A 84 2.41 5.01 -16.68
CA PHE A 84 1.87 5.02 -15.31
C PHE A 84 2.83 5.61 -14.30
N GLY A 85 4.06 6.00 -14.66
CA GLY A 85 5.07 6.52 -13.74
C GLY A 85 4.94 7.99 -13.37
N HIS A 86 3.91 8.69 -13.85
CA HIS A 86 3.75 10.14 -13.65
C HIS A 86 3.42 10.49 -12.20
N GLY A 87 4.31 11.24 -11.54
CA GLY A 87 4.06 11.91 -10.26
C GLY A 87 3.46 11.06 -9.14
N ASN A 88 3.01 11.73 -8.07
CA ASN A 88 2.20 11.12 -7.02
C ASN A 88 0.77 11.65 -7.11
N ILE A 89 -0.23 10.79 -6.97
CA ILE A 89 -1.65 11.13 -7.12
C ILE A 89 -2.18 11.74 -5.81
N ASP A 90 -2.28 13.06 -5.69
CA ASP A 90 -2.91 13.66 -4.52
C ASP A 90 -4.41 13.37 -4.49
N THR A 91 -4.85 12.60 -3.50
CA THR A 91 -6.26 12.20 -3.34
C THR A 91 -6.97 12.88 -2.20
N MET A 92 -6.33 13.84 -1.51
CA MET A 92 -6.91 14.53 -0.35
C MET A 92 -7.55 13.57 0.67
N GLY A 93 -7.00 12.35 0.81
CA GLY A 93 -7.49 11.30 1.70
C GLY A 93 -8.63 10.43 1.15
N ALA A 94 -9.02 10.56 -0.12
CA ALA A 94 -9.97 9.66 -0.76
C ALA A 94 -9.33 8.28 -1.05
N PRO A 95 -9.98 7.17 -0.69
CA PRO A 95 -9.43 5.83 -0.92
C PRO A 95 -9.47 5.45 -2.41
N ILE A 96 -8.33 5.58 -3.10
CA ILE A 96 -8.16 5.38 -4.55
C ILE A 96 -8.74 4.04 -4.99
N TRP A 97 -8.45 2.98 -4.24
CA TRP A 97 -8.91 1.63 -4.57
C TRP A 97 -10.44 1.47 -4.53
N ALA A 98 -11.11 2.23 -3.66
CA ALA A 98 -12.56 2.15 -3.52
C ALA A 98 -13.30 3.00 -4.56
N THR A 99 -12.73 4.15 -4.94
CA THR A 99 -13.33 5.13 -5.87
C THR A 99 -12.95 4.88 -7.33
N GLY A 100 -11.75 4.36 -7.62
CA GLY A 100 -11.22 4.22 -8.98
C GLY A 100 -11.90 3.17 -9.88
N GLY A 101 -12.98 2.53 -9.43
CA GLY A 101 -13.78 1.63 -10.28
C GLY A 101 -13.04 0.39 -10.80
N PHE A 102 -11.96 -0.05 -10.14
CA PHE A 102 -11.09 -1.11 -10.67
C PHE A 102 -11.83 -2.46 -10.88
N PRO A 103 -11.54 -3.18 -11.99
CA PRO A 103 -12.17 -4.47 -12.27
C PRO A 103 -11.71 -5.52 -11.25
N LYS A 104 -12.55 -6.54 -11.00
CA LYS A 104 -12.21 -7.63 -10.07
C LYS A 104 -10.91 -8.33 -10.45
N HIS A 105 -10.63 -8.50 -11.73
CA HIS A 105 -9.38 -9.12 -12.20
C HIS A 105 -8.15 -8.28 -11.86
N PHE A 106 -8.22 -6.95 -12.00
CA PHE A 106 -7.14 -6.05 -11.60
C PHE A 106 -6.83 -6.20 -10.10
N VAL A 107 -7.87 -6.14 -9.27
CA VAL A 107 -7.76 -6.32 -7.80
C VAL A 107 -7.19 -7.70 -7.46
N HIS A 108 -7.63 -8.75 -8.15
CA HIS A 108 -7.13 -10.10 -7.93
C HIS A 108 -5.64 -10.22 -8.23
N TYR A 109 -5.18 -9.76 -9.40
CA TYR A 109 -3.75 -9.80 -9.73
C TYR A 109 -2.92 -8.90 -8.81
N ALA A 110 -3.42 -7.72 -8.44
CA ALA A 110 -2.76 -6.84 -7.47
C ALA A 110 -2.51 -7.55 -6.13
N GLN A 111 -3.47 -8.36 -5.64
CA GLN A 111 -3.31 -9.15 -4.42
C GLN A 111 -2.30 -10.29 -4.55
N LEU A 112 -2.14 -10.85 -5.74
CA LEU A 112 -1.18 -11.93 -5.98
C LEU A 112 0.26 -11.43 -6.01
N VAL A 113 0.47 -10.16 -6.36
CA VAL A 113 1.81 -9.62 -6.61
C VAL A 113 2.26 -8.59 -5.57
N ALA A 114 1.35 -8.07 -4.74
CA ALA A 114 1.72 -7.05 -3.76
C ALA A 114 1.13 -7.34 -2.37
N ARG A 115 1.75 -6.72 -1.37
CA ARG A 115 1.27 -6.64 0.01
C ARG A 115 1.18 -5.17 0.43
N GLN A 116 0.36 -4.88 1.44
CA GLN A 116 0.39 -3.57 2.08
C GLN A 116 1.61 -3.44 3.00
N ASP A 117 2.19 -2.24 3.03
CA ASP A 117 3.09 -1.82 4.09
C ASP A 117 2.31 -0.90 5.05
N ASN A 118 2.02 -1.41 6.25
CA ASN A 118 1.24 -0.71 7.26
C ASN A 118 1.93 0.57 7.78
N HIS A 119 3.23 0.72 7.54
CA HIS A 119 3.99 1.88 7.97
C HIS A 119 3.96 3.02 6.94
N THR A 120 3.92 2.71 5.64
CA THR A 120 4.08 3.69 4.56
C THR A 120 2.78 4.06 3.84
N GLY A 121 1.62 3.84 4.47
CA GLY A 121 0.30 4.25 3.94
C GLY A 121 -0.56 3.10 3.37
N GLY A 122 -0.10 1.85 3.51
CA GLY A 122 -0.90 0.66 3.20
C GLY A 122 -1.17 0.47 1.71
N TRP A 123 -2.34 -0.08 1.39
CA TRP A 123 -2.73 -0.38 0.01
C TRP A 123 -2.81 0.86 -0.88
N ASP A 124 -3.39 1.96 -0.39
CA ASP A 124 -3.59 3.17 -1.21
C ASP A 124 -2.26 3.78 -1.68
N TRP A 125 -1.19 3.60 -0.89
CA TRP A 125 0.14 4.10 -1.26
C TRP A 125 0.70 3.47 -2.55
N LEU A 126 0.34 2.22 -2.84
CA LEU A 126 0.75 1.53 -4.07
C LEU A 126 0.25 2.24 -5.34
N LEU A 127 -0.93 2.86 -5.31
CA LEU A 127 -1.45 3.63 -6.45
C LEU A 127 -1.10 5.10 -6.35
N HIS A 128 -0.96 5.64 -5.13
CA HIS A 128 -0.58 7.02 -4.90
C HIS A 128 0.82 7.32 -5.46
N SER A 129 1.82 6.52 -5.08
CA SER A 129 3.19 6.72 -5.51
C SER A 129 3.37 6.30 -6.97
N GLY A 130 3.86 7.20 -7.83
CA GLY A 130 4.12 6.87 -9.24
C GLY A 130 5.07 5.70 -9.42
N ARG A 131 6.05 5.60 -8.55
CA ARG A 131 7.03 4.52 -8.58
C ARG A 131 6.45 3.18 -8.14
N GLN A 132 5.76 3.14 -7.00
CA GLN A 132 5.15 1.88 -6.53
C GLN A 132 4.03 1.42 -7.47
N ARG A 133 3.32 2.38 -8.09
CA ARG A 133 2.31 2.10 -9.10
C ARG A 133 2.92 1.40 -10.31
N VAL A 134 4.06 1.89 -10.81
CA VAL A 134 4.80 1.19 -11.88
C VAL A 134 5.12 -0.24 -11.48
N TYR A 135 5.70 -0.46 -10.31
CA TYR A 135 6.07 -1.81 -9.85
C TYR A 135 4.87 -2.74 -9.71
N LEU A 136 3.76 -2.22 -9.17
CA LEU A 136 2.51 -2.96 -9.09
C LEU A 136 2.00 -3.37 -10.48
N ILE A 137 2.00 -2.46 -11.45
CA ILE A 137 1.48 -2.75 -12.79
C ILE A 137 2.40 -3.69 -13.57
N VAL A 138 3.72 -3.56 -13.43
CA VAL A 138 4.69 -4.53 -13.97
C VAL A 138 4.40 -5.92 -13.41
N GLY A 139 4.22 -6.03 -12.08
CA GLY A 139 3.85 -7.29 -11.44
C GLY A 139 2.54 -7.87 -11.96
N ILE A 140 1.48 -7.05 -12.08
CA ILE A 140 0.17 -7.47 -12.60
C ILE A 140 0.29 -8.02 -14.03
N ILE A 141 0.94 -7.27 -14.94
CA ILE A 141 1.11 -7.71 -16.33
C ILE A 141 1.99 -8.97 -16.37
N GLY A 142 3.10 -9.01 -15.64
CA GLY A 142 3.97 -10.18 -15.55
C GLY A 142 3.23 -11.42 -15.05
N LYS A 143 2.33 -11.27 -14.07
CA LYS A 143 1.50 -12.39 -13.57
C LYS A 143 0.46 -12.82 -14.59
N MET A 144 -0.14 -11.89 -15.33
CA MET A 144 -1.05 -12.20 -16.44
C MET A 144 -0.32 -12.93 -17.57
N LEU A 145 0.90 -12.52 -17.92
CA LEU A 145 1.74 -13.20 -18.92
C LEU A 145 2.10 -14.62 -18.45
N GLN A 146 2.46 -14.80 -17.17
CA GLN A 146 2.69 -16.14 -16.66
C GLN A 146 1.44 -17.03 -16.82
N THR A 147 0.30 -16.59 -16.28
CA THR A 147 -0.93 -17.40 -16.27
C THR A 147 -1.49 -17.69 -17.66
N HIS A 148 -1.33 -16.77 -18.62
CA HIS A 148 -1.96 -16.89 -19.94
C HIS A 148 -1.00 -17.25 -21.08
N VAL A 149 0.31 -17.14 -20.85
CA VAL A 149 1.33 -17.41 -21.87
C VAL A 149 2.28 -18.49 -21.39
N PHE A 150 3.02 -18.25 -20.30
CA PHE A 150 4.08 -19.17 -19.86
C PHE A 150 3.58 -20.48 -19.26
N ASP A 151 2.39 -20.46 -18.65
CA ASP A 151 1.73 -21.65 -18.10
C ASP A 151 0.89 -22.39 -19.17
N ASP A 152 0.71 -21.82 -20.37
CA ASP A 152 -0.01 -22.47 -21.46
C ASP A 152 0.83 -23.59 -22.08
N LEU A 153 0.19 -24.68 -22.52
CA LEU A 153 0.87 -25.82 -23.16
C LEU A 153 1.43 -25.41 -24.52
N LEU A 154 0.63 -24.66 -25.29
CA LEU A 154 0.99 -24.14 -26.61
C LEU A 154 0.23 -22.83 -26.86
N PHE A 155 0.86 -21.71 -26.57
CA PHE A 155 0.25 -20.39 -26.74
C PHE A 155 -0.14 -20.12 -28.20
N GLY A 156 -1.42 -19.85 -28.46
CA GLY A 156 -1.95 -19.71 -29.82
C GLY A 156 -2.17 -21.02 -30.58
N GLY A 157 -1.97 -22.17 -29.93
CA GLY A 157 -2.33 -23.48 -30.47
C GLY A 157 -3.84 -23.68 -30.56
N GLU A 158 -4.27 -24.51 -31.52
CA GLU A 158 -5.66 -24.98 -31.57
C GLU A 158 -6.00 -25.87 -30.37
N ASP A 159 -7.28 -25.93 -30.01
CA ASP A 159 -7.75 -26.76 -28.89
C ASP A 159 -7.44 -28.25 -29.11
N SER A 160 -7.46 -28.71 -30.36
CA SER A 160 -7.04 -30.07 -30.77
C SER A 160 -5.57 -30.33 -30.46
N ALA A 161 -4.68 -29.40 -30.81
CA ALA A 161 -3.26 -29.48 -30.52
C ALA A 161 -2.99 -29.48 -29.01
N LYS A 162 -3.67 -28.61 -28.25
CA LYS A 162 -3.57 -28.58 -26.79
C LYS A 162 -4.08 -29.87 -26.15
N ALA A 163 -5.17 -30.44 -26.65
CA ALA A 163 -5.70 -31.72 -26.16
C ALA A 163 -4.72 -32.88 -26.39
N ILE A 164 -4.00 -32.89 -27.52
CA ILE A 164 -2.94 -33.88 -27.78
C ILE A 164 -1.82 -33.74 -26.73
N LEU A 165 -1.33 -32.52 -26.50
CA LEU A 165 -0.27 -32.27 -25.53
C LEU A 165 -0.71 -32.62 -24.09
N GLN A 166 -1.95 -32.29 -23.74
CA GLN A 166 -2.53 -32.64 -22.43
C GLN A 166 -2.67 -34.15 -22.25
N SER A 167 -3.22 -34.85 -23.25
CA SER A 167 -3.37 -36.31 -23.21
C SER A 167 -2.01 -37.01 -23.10
N GLN A 168 -0.99 -36.47 -23.77
CA GLN A 168 0.39 -36.95 -23.65
C GLN A 168 0.93 -36.75 -22.22
N ASP A 169 0.74 -35.56 -21.62
CA ASP A 169 1.19 -35.29 -20.25
C ASP A 169 0.48 -36.18 -19.21
N GLU A 170 -0.82 -36.46 -19.41
CA GLU A 170 -1.61 -37.37 -18.55
C GLU A 170 -1.21 -38.84 -18.72
N GLY A 171 -0.98 -39.29 -19.96
CA GLY A 171 -0.58 -40.68 -20.26
C GLY A 171 0.82 -41.03 -19.81
N LEU A 172 1.67 -40.04 -19.55
CA LEU A 172 3.08 -40.23 -19.20
C LEU A 172 3.39 -39.85 -17.75
N LEU A 173 2.40 -39.73 -16.86
CA LEU A 173 2.64 -39.37 -15.46
C LEU A 173 3.64 -40.30 -14.73
N THR A 174 3.74 -41.57 -15.13
CA THR A 174 4.68 -42.55 -14.56
C THR A 174 6.07 -42.47 -15.18
N VAL A 175 6.23 -41.73 -16.29
CA VAL A 175 7.50 -41.54 -16.98
C VAL A 175 8.26 -40.37 -16.36
N GLU A 176 9.58 -40.48 -16.38
CA GLU A 176 10.52 -39.46 -15.92
C GLU A 176 10.29 -38.10 -16.62
N GLY A 177 10.45 -37.00 -15.88
CA GLY A 177 10.07 -35.64 -16.29
C GLY A 177 10.83 -35.08 -17.49
N TYR A 178 12.13 -35.38 -17.63
CA TYR A 178 12.92 -34.97 -18.80
C TYR A 178 12.46 -35.69 -20.07
N GLN A 179 12.24 -37.01 -20.00
CA GLN A 179 11.73 -37.77 -21.14
C GLN A 179 10.36 -37.25 -21.62
N ARG A 180 9.48 -36.93 -20.67
CA ARG A 180 8.19 -36.29 -20.98
C ARG A 180 8.36 -34.95 -21.68
N THR A 181 9.28 -34.14 -21.20
CA THR A 181 9.51 -32.78 -21.74
C THR A 181 10.15 -32.82 -23.11
N ASP A 182 11.13 -33.70 -23.34
CA ASP A 182 11.72 -33.94 -24.66
C ASP A 182 10.66 -34.42 -25.66
N LEU A 183 9.84 -35.42 -25.29
CA LEU A 183 8.75 -35.87 -26.16
C LEU A 183 7.76 -34.73 -26.45
N ARG A 184 7.40 -33.93 -25.44
CA ARG A 184 6.52 -32.75 -25.63
C ARG A 184 7.15 -31.74 -26.59
N GLY A 185 8.42 -31.43 -26.45
CA GLY A 185 9.14 -30.53 -27.37
C GLY A 185 9.11 -31.04 -28.80
N ARG A 186 9.30 -32.35 -29.02
CA ARG A 186 9.17 -32.97 -30.35
C ARG A 186 7.74 -32.91 -30.89
N THR A 187 6.73 -33.16 -30.06
CA THR A 187 5.31 -33.03 -30.44
C THR A 187 4.97 -31.59 -30.81
N VAL A 188 5.45 -30.60 -30.05
CA VAL A 188 5.28 -29.18 -30.36
C VAL A 188 5.93 -28.85 -31.71
N LYS A 189 7.17 -29.27 -31.95
CA LYS A 189 7.85 -29.09 -33.25
C LYS A 189 7.06 -29.71 -34.40
N ALA A 190 6.49 -30.91 -34.20
CA ALA A 190 5.67 -31.58 -35.21
C ALA A 190 4.35 -30.85 -35.49
N ILE A 191 3.70 -30.31 -34.45
CA ILE A 191 2.46 -29.50 -34.59
C ILE A 191 2.75 -28.20 -35.36
N LEU A 192 3.89 -27.56 -35.08
CA LEU A 192 4.30 -26.32 -35.73
C LEU A 192 4.75 -26.54 -37.19
N GLY A 193 5.34 -27.71 -37.47
CA GLY A 193 5.85 -28.07 -38.79
C GLY A 193 6.93 -27.11 -39.27
N ASP A 194 6.79 -26.65 -40.52
CA ASP A 194 7.67 -25.65 -41.14
C ASP A 194 7.39 -24.22 -40.64
N GLY A 195 6.28 -24.02 -39.90
CA GLY A 195 5.95 -22.75 -39.28
C GLY A 195 6.68 -22.57 -37.95
N ASN A 196 7.06 -21.33 -37.63
CA ASN A 196 7.60 -20.98 -36.30
C ASN A 196 6.53 -20.55 -35.30
N LEU A 197 5.27 -20.42 -35.75
CA LEU A 197 4.16 -19.91 -34.95
C LEU A 197 2.93 -20.79 -35.14
N PRO A 198 2.16 -21.06 -34.07
CA PRO A 198 0.85 -21.68 -34.19
C PRO A 198 -0.11 -20.87 -35.06
N VAL A 199 -1.10 -21.55 -35.66
CA VAL A 199 -2.08 -20.96 -36.58
C VAL A 199 -2.82 -19.77 -35.94
N LYS A 200 -3.23 -19.90 -34.66
CA LYS A 200 -4.00 -18.87 -33.94
C LYS A 200 -3.11 -18.00 -33.04
N PHE A 201 -1.82 -17.91 -33.33
CA PHE A 201 -0.87 -17.13 -32.50
C PHE A 201 -1.30 -15.67 -32.38
N TRP A 202 -1.54 -14.98 -33.50
CA TRP A 202 -1.90 -13.57 -33.48
C TRP A 202 -3.27 -13.32 -32.85
N ASP A 203 -4.24 -14.21 -33.07
CA ASP A 203 -5.56 -14.12 -32.43
C ASP A 203 -5.43 -14.22 -30.90
N ALA A 204 -4.57 -15.11 -30.40
CA ALA A 204 -4.31 -15.24 -28.98
C ALA A 204 -3.61 -14.00 -28.40
N VAL A 205 -2.66 -13.41 -29.14
CA VAL A 205 -2.04 -12.12 -28.78
C VAL A 205 -3.10 -11.03 -28.69
N ASP A 206 -3.94 -10.86 -29.71
CA ASP A 206 -4.98 -9.83 -29.78
C ASP A 206 -5.97 -9.94 -28.60
N VAL A 207 -6.43 -11.16 -28.31
CA VAL A 207 -7.34 -11.44 -27.19
C VAL A 207 -6.70 -11.11 -25.86
N LEU A 208 -5.45 -11.54 -25.63
CA LEU A 208 -4.76 -11.30 -24.37
C LEU A 208 -4.39 -9.81 -24.19
N THR A 209 -3.91 -9.15 -25.24
CA THR A 209 -3.63 -7.70 -25.22
C THR A 209 -4.90 -6.91 -24.90
N THR A 210 -6.02 -7.22 -25.54
CA THR A 210 -7.32 -6.60 -25.23
C THR A 210 -7.71 -6.83 -23.77
N LYS A 211 -7.50 -8.05 -23.25
CA LYS A 211 -7.79 -8.37 -21.85
C LYS A 211 -6.93 -7.57 -20.88
N ILE A 212 -5.62 -7.45 -21.13
CA ILE A 212 -4.71 -6.67 -20.30
C ILE A 212 -5.06 -5.18 -20.39
N ALA A 213 -5.21 -4.63 -21.60
CA ALA A 213 -5.55 -3.23 -21.81
C ALA A 213 -6.85 -2.85 -21.08
N THR A 214 -7.92 -3.64 -21.26
CA THR A 214 -9.20 -3.40 -20.57
C THR A 214 -9.13 -3.53 -19.05
N THR A 215 -8.20 -4.34 -18.53
CA THR A 215 -7.93 -4.46 -17.09
C THR A 215 -7.25 -3.20 -16.54
N LEU A 216 -6.42 -2.54 -17.35
CA LEU A 216 -5.67 -1.34 -17.00
C LEU A 216 -6.41 -0.02 -17.28
N LEU A 217 -7.46 -0.02 -18.10
CA LEU A 217 -8.17 1.22 -18.48
C LEU A 217 -8.56 2.13 -17.32
N PRO A 218 -9.11 1.62 -16.19
CA PRO A 218 -9.50 2.52 -15.11
C PRO A 218 -8.31 3.23 -14.47
N LEU A 219 -7.11 2.64 -14.59
CA LEU A 219 -5.89 3.30 -14.17
C LEU A 219 -5.42 4.34 -15.18
N VAL A 220 -5.49 4.05 -16.48
CA VAL A 220 -5.21 5.05 -17.54
C VAL A 220 -6.08 6.28 -17.32
N ASP A 221 -7.38 6.06 -17.07
CA ASP A 221 -8.33 7.14 -16.83
C ASP A 221 -8.02 7.93 -15.56
N LEU A 222 -7.56 7.25 -14.50
CA LEU A 222 -7.12 7.89 -13.26
C LEU A 222 -5.86 8.76 -13.49
N ILE A 223 -4.92 8.28 -14.30
CA ILE A 223 -3.71 9.05 -14.66
C ILE A 223 -4.09 10.25 -15.52
N ASP A 224 -4.93 10.07 -16.54
CA ASP A 224 -5.42 11.14 -17.40
C ASP A 224 -6.17 12.25 -16.64
N GLU A 225 -6.79 11.91 -15.51
CA GLU A 225 -7.49 12.85 -14.64
C GLU A 225 -6.52 13.70 -13.82
N HIS A 226 -5.46 13.10 -13.28
CA HIS A 226 -4.51 13.77 -12.38
C HIS A 226 -3.32 14.40 -13.10
N PHE A 227 -3.00 13.92 -14.30
CA PHE A 227 -1.82 14.28 -15.07
C PHE A 227 -2.18 14.56 -16.55
N PRO A 228 -3.10 15.51 -16.81
CA PRO A 228 -3.63 15.76 -18.16
C PRO A 228 -2.55 16.19 -19.17
N GLU A 229 -1.44 16.76 -18.70
CA GLU A 229 -0.28 17.16 -19.52
C GLU A 229 0.47 15.97 -20.14
N TYR A 230 0.22 14.74 -19.68
CA TYR A 230 0.84 13.51 -20.21
C TYR A 230 -0.12 12.69 -21.09
N ARG A 231 -1.27 13.25 -21.46
CA ARG A 231 -2.28 12.60 -22.33
C ARG A 231 -1.78 12.36 -23.78
N ASP A 232 -0.56 12.75 -24.12
CA ASP A 232 -0.01 12.62 -25.47
C ASP A 232 0.10 11.17 -25.97
N VAL A 233 0.01 10.17 -25.08
CA VAL A 233 0.03 8.76 -25.50
C VAL A 233 -1.32 8.38 -26.09
N SER A 234 -1.36 8.24 -27.42
CA SER A 234 -2.53 7.69 -28.09
C SER A 234 -2.86 6.29 -27.55
N LEU A 235 -4.15 6.00 -27.32
CA LEU A 235 -4.60 4.67 -26.90
C LEU A 235 -4.19 3.56 -27.89
N ARG A 236 -4.02 3.92 -29.17
CA ARG A 236 -3.46 3.03 -30.20
C ARG A 236 -1.99 2.69 -29.96
N GLY A 237 -1.16 3.68 -29.63
CA GLY A 237 0.24 3.47 -29.25
C GLY A 237 0.35 2.61 -28.00
N PHE A 238 -0.43 2.93 -26.97
CA PHE A 238 -0.54 2.12 -25.75
C PHE A 238 -0.89 0.65 -26.06
N TYR A 239 -1.92 0.42 -26.87
CA TYR A 239 -2.32 -0.93 -27.26
C TYR A 239 -1.23 -1.63 -28.08
N GLN A 240 -0.60 -0.93 -29.01
CA GLN A 240 0.45 -1.47 -29.88
C GLN A 240 1.70 -1.91 -29.11
N ASP A 241 2.16 -1.10 -28.16
CA ASP A 241 3.33 -1.44 -27.36
C ASP A 241 3.05 -2.66 -26.47
N LEU A 242 1.85 -2.70 -25.88
CA LEU A 242 1.40 -3.86 -25.11
C LEU A 242 1.24 -5.11 -26.00
N HIS A 243 0.77 -4.94 -27.23
CA HIS A 243 0.68 -6.02 -28.23
C HIS A 243 2.04 -6.63 -28.52
N TYR A 244 3.06 -5.79 -28.72
CA TYR A 244 4.43 -6.26 -28.93
C TYR A 244 4.98 -7.03 -27.73
N ILE A 245 4.74 -6.55 -26.50
CA ILE A 245 5.16 -7.26 -25.28
C ILE A 245 4.50 -8.64 -25.18
N VAL A 246 3.19 -8.73 -25.45
CA VAL A 246 2.46 -10.01 -25.43
C VAL A 246 2.96 -10.94 -26.54
N ALA A 247 3.21 -10.42 -27.73
CA ALA A 247 3.75 -11.20 -28.84
C ALA A 247 5.15 -11.75 -28.54
N GLU A 248 6.03 -10.95 -27.95
CA GLU A 248 7.37 -11.39 -27.53
C GLU A 248 7.33 -12.42 -26.42
N ALA A 249 6.45 -12.25 -25.43
CA ALA A 249 6.21 -13.25 -24.39
C ALA A 249 5.68 -14.56 -25.00
N GLY A 250 4.75 -14.47 -25.96
CA GLY A 250 4.19 -15.61 -26.68
C GLY A 250 5.27 -16.37 -27.44
N PHE A 251 6.08 -15.66 -28.21
CA PHE A 251 7.20 -16.26 -28.95
C PHE A 251 8.22 -16.91 -28.01
N PHE A 252 8.61 -16.22 -26.94
CA PHE A 252 9.52 -16.78 -25.93
C PHE A 252 8.99 -18.08 -25.34
N SER A 253 7.70 -18.11 -24.99
CA SER A 253 7.06 -19.31 -24.47
C SER A 253 7.11 -20.48 -25.45
N LEU A 254 6.92 -20.24 -26.74
CA LEU A 254 7.05 -21.28 -27.77
C LEU A 254 8.47 -21.84 -27.81
N THR A 255 9.48 -20.97 -27.79
CA THR A 255 10.89 -21.39 -27.76
C THR A 255 11.22 -22.25 -26.53
N LEU A 256 10.65 -21.92 -25.36
CA LEU A 256 10.82 -22.75 -24.17
C LEU A 256 10.12 -24.12 -24.30
N ARG A 257 8.94 -24.16 -24.94
CA ARG A 257 8.16 -25.40 -25.14
C ARG A 257 8.73 -26.34 -26.19
N GLU A 258 9.47 -25.83 -27.16
CA GLU A 258 10.19 -26.63 -28.15
C GLU A 258 11.48 -27.26 -27.59
N SER A 259 11.98 -26.76 -26.46
CA SER A 259 13.20 -27.26 -25.83
C SER A 259 13.00 -28.63 -25.17
N LYS A 260 14.09 -29.40 -25.10
CA LYS A 260 14.17 -30.65 -24.33
C LYS A 260 14.26 -30.42 -22.82
N ASP A 261 14.56 -29.19 -22.41
CA ASP A 261 14.76 -28.83 -21.01
C ASP A 261 13.49 -28.38 -20.31
N ILE A 262 13.46 -28.56 -18.99
CA ILE A 262 12.34 -28.13 -18.15
C ILE A 262 12.60 -26.71 -17.68
N PHE A 263 11.65 -25.82 -17.94
CA PHE A 263 11.66 -24.45 -17.42
C PHE A 263 10.63 -24.30 -16.32
N HIS A 264 11.05 -23.67 -15.21
CA HIS A 264 10.17 -23.41 -14.09
C HIS A 264 10.17 -21.91 -13.75
N PHE A 265 8.96 -21.35 -13.63
CA PHE A 265 8.74 -19.98 -13.21
C PHE A 265 8.30 -19.97 -11.74
N THR A 266 9.09 -19.33 -10.89
CA THR A 266 8.79 -19.23 -9.45
C THR A 266 8.53 -17.78 -9.07
N TRP A 267 7.37 -17.54 -8.45
CA TRP A 267 7.04 -16.24 -7.88
C TRP A 267 7.27 -16.26 -6.38
N PRO A 268 8.10 -15.35 -5.84
CA PRO A 268 8.08 -15.04 -4.41
C PRO A 268 6.68 -14.61 -3.97
N PHE A 269 6.28 -15.03 -2.77
CA PHE A 269 5.00 -14.62 -2.21
C PHE A 269 5.11 -13.19 -1.64
N PRO A 270 4.12 -12.31 -1.85
CA PRO A 270 4.09 -11.03 -1.16
C PRO A 270 4.12 -11.22 0.36
N GLY A 271 5.13 -10.62 1.00
CA GLY A 271 5.45 -10.75 2.41
C GLY A 271 6.33 -11.94 2.78
N GLN A 272 6.85 -12.69 1.81
CA GLN A 272 7.96 -13.63 2.01
C GLN A 272 9.19 -12.84 2.47
N ALA A 273 10.02 -13.44 3.33
CA ALA A 273 11.31 -12.87 3.70
C ALA A 273 12.26 -12.81 2.49
N TRP A 274 13.20 -11.87 2.51
CA TRP A 274 14.29 -11.81 1.55
C TRP A 274 15.02 -13.16 1.44
N ASP A 275 15.36 -13.55 0.22
CA ASP A 275 16.08 -14.79 -0.09
C ASP A 275 17.09 -14.55 -1.24
N LEU A 276 18.00 -15.49 -1.46
CA LEU A 276 19.11 -15.41 -2.44
C LEU A 276 18.63 -15.47 -3.90
N ASP A 277 17.47 -16.06 -4.13
CA ASP A 277 16.84 -16.20 -5.45
C ASP A 277 16.08 -14.92 -5.90
N GLN A 278 16.11 -13.88 -5.06
CA GLN A 278 15.46 -12.61 -5.28
C GLN A 278 16.47 -11.48 -5.48
N ASP A 279 16.15 -10.56 -6.40
CA ASP A 279 16.94 -9.38 -6.69
C ASP A 279 16.09 -8.12 -6.43
N ASN A 280 16.61 -7.23 -5.57
CA ASN A 280 15.89 -6.00 -5.20
C ASN A 280 15.90 -5.01 -6.36
N HIS A 281 14.74 -4.64 -6.88
CA HIS A 281 14.62 -3.72 -7.98
C HIS A 281 14.76 -2.25 -7.55
N ASP A 282 14.22 -1.88 -6.38
CA ASP A 282 14.34 -0.52 -5.84
C ASP A 282 14.51 -0.54 -4.32
N ASN A 283 15.60 0.06 -3.85
CA ASN A 283 15.92 0.15 -2.44
C ASN A 283 15.24 1.34 -1.74
N GLU A 284 14.70 2.30 -2.48
CA GLU A 284 14.07 3.49 -1.89
C GLU A 284 12.78 3.15 -1.13
N VAL A 285 11.96 2.22 -1.65
CA VAL A 285 10.76 1.75 -0.93
C VAL A 285 11.13 1.13 0.42
N TYR A 286 12.17 0.29 0.43
CA TYR A 286 12.68 -0.30 1.67
C TYR A 286 13.23 0.76 2.63
N LYS A 287 14.00 1.74 2.13
CA LYS A 287 14.54 2.84 2.95
C LYS A 287 13.44 3.69 3.59
N ILE A 288 12.38 4.02 2.84
CA ILE A 288 11.25 4.79 3.36
C ILE A 288 10.55 3.99 4.47
N SER A 289 10.27 2.70 4.23
CA SER A 289 9.68 1.79 5.21
C SER A 289 10.55 1.70 6.48
N LEU A 290 11.86 1.57 6.32
CA LEU A 290 12.83 1.55 7.41
C LEU A 290 12.86 2.84 8.22
N GLN A 291 12.85 4.00 7.56
CA GLN A 291 12.86 5.30 8.22
C GLN A 291 11.58 5.53 9.03
N GLU A 292 10.42 5.21 8.43
CA GLU A 292 9.13 5.39 9.07
C GLU A 292 8.98 4.45 10.28
N ASN A 293 9.45 3.22 10.13
CA ASN A 293 9.44 2.27 11.23
C ASN A 293 10.35 2.72 12.40
N LYS A 294 11.55 3.25 12.11
CA LYS A 294 12.41 3.87 13.13
C LYS A 294 11.74 5.05 13.83
N ARG A 295 11.00 5.88 13.09
CA ARG A 295 10.24 7.01 13.65
C ARG A 295 9.17 6.53 14.61
N LEU A 296 8.35 5.57 14.19
CA LEU A 296 7.30 4.98 15.02
C LEU A 296 7.87 4.33 16.30
N HIS A 297 9.01 3.65 16.21
CA HIS A 297 9.70 3.11 17.39
C HIS A 297 10.16 4.19 18.35
N ALA A 298 10.77 5.25 17.85
CA ALA A 298 11.21 6.37 18.69
C ALA A 298 10.03 7.10 19.35
N GLU A 299 8.85 7.13 18.72
CA GLU A 299 7.62 7.66 19.30
C GLU A 299 7.04 6.73 20.37
N GLN A 300 7.00 5.42 20.13
CA GLN A 300 6.54 4.44 21.11
C GLN A 300 7.40 4.43 22.37
N GLN A 301 8.73 4.51 22.22
CA GLN A 301 9.65 4.61 23.36
C GLN A 301 9.42 5.88 24.18
N ARG A 302 9.19 7.02 23.52
CA ARG A 302 8.84 8.28 24.21
C ARG A 302 7.54 8.16 24.98
N GLN A 303 6.49 7.59 24.38
CA GLN A 303 5.22 7.37 25.07
C GLN A 303 5.34 6.42 26.26
N GLN A 304 6.18 5.38 26.16
CA GLN A 304 6.43 4.47 27.28
C GLN A 304 7.18 5.16 28.42
N GLN A 305 8.17 6.00 28.10
CA GLN A 305 8.89 6.80 29.10
C GLN A 305 7.97 7.80 29.79
N GLU A 306 7.12 8.50 29.03
CA GLU A 306 6.12 9.42 29.58
C GLU A 306 5.12 8.69 30.50
N GLN A 307 4.68 7.49 30.13
CA GLN A 307 3.80 6.68 30.97
C GLN A 307 4.50 6.19 32.25
N GLN A 308 5.78 5.84 32.18
CA GLN A 308 6.56 5.45 33.35
C GLN A 308 6.76 6.63 34.30
N GLN A 309 7.11 7.80 33.78
CA GLN A 309 7.23 9.03 34.58
C GLN A 309 5.92 9.41 35.26
N GLN A 310 4.79 9.32 34.55
CA GLN A 310 3.47 9.58 35.15
C GLN A 310 3.11 8.57 36.25
N GLN A 311 3.52 7.30 36.11
CA GLN A 311 3.32 6.30 37.15
C GLN A 311 4.21 6.55 38.37
N GLU A 312 5.46 6.95 38.16
CA GLU A 312 6.39 7.32 39.23
C GLU A 312 5.88 8.56 40.01
N GLU A 313 5.50 9.63 39.31
CA GLU A 313 4.92 10.84 39.92
C GLU A 313 3.64 10.54 40.72
N HIS A 314 2.77 9.65 40.23
CA HIS A 314 1.56 9.27 40.95
C HIS A 314 1.87 8.37 42.17
N SER A 315 2.90 7.53 42.10
CA SER A 315 3.31 6.68 43.23
C SER A 315 3.98 7.45 44.36
N ASP A 316 4.75 8.50 44.04
CA ASP A 316 5.36 9.37 45.06
C ASP A 316 4.27 10.20 45.77
N SER A 317 3.25 10.68 45.04
CA SER A 317 2.13 11.44 45.62
C SER A 317 1.24 10.64 46.59
N ASP A 318 1.13 9.31 46.44
CA ASP A 318 0.32 8.45 47.34
C ASP A 318 1.10 7.96 48.58
N SER A 319 2.44 8.13 48.58
CA SER A 319 3.29 7.71 49.70
C SER A 319 3.32 8.72 50.87
N ASP A 320 2.79 9.93 50.67
CA ASP A 320 2.70 10.99 51.69
C ASP A 320 1.41 10.98 52.53
N VAL A 321 0.56 9.94 52.42
CA VAL A 321 -0.57 9.75 53.34
C VAL A 321 -0.05 9.27 54.70
N PHE A 322 0.25 10.25 55.55
CA PHE A 322 0.61 10.16 56.96
C PHE A 322 -0.25 9.12 57.71
N VAL A 323 0.28 7.92 57.93
CA VAL A 323 -0.29 6.97 58.89
C VAL A 323 -0.09 7.57 60.28
N THR A 324 -1.09 8.31 60.75
CA THR A 324 -1.11 8.79 62.14
C THR A 324 -1.09 7.58 63.08
N PRO A 325 -0.10 7.46 63.99
CA PRO A 325 -0.07 6.37 64.95
C PRO A 325 -1.18 6.62 65.97
N ARG A 326 -2.29 5.90 65.85
CA ARG A 326 -3.37 5.95 66.83
C ARG A 326 -2.86 5.33 68.13
N SER A 327 -2.67 6.20 69.12
CA SER A 327 -2.32 5.87 70.50
C SER A 327 -3.30 4.85 71.08
N SER A 328 -2.77 3.81 71.72
CA SER A 328 -3.52 3.02 72.69
C SER A 328 -2.68 2.85 73.95
N ALA A 329 -3.28 3.29 75.06
CA ALA A 329 -2.74 3.18 76.40
C ALA A 329 -2.82 1.72 76.91
N SER A 330 -1.84 1.37 77.74
CA SER A 330 -1.80 0.33 78.79
C SER A 330 -3.17 -0.10 79.37
N LEU A 331 -3.52 -1.31 79.86
CA LEU A 331 -2.92 -2.55 80.43
C LEU A 331 -4.17 -3.39 80.95
N PRO A 332 -4.12 -4.58 81.62
CA PRO A 332 -3.10 -5.61 81.79
C PRO A 332 -3.57 -7.08 81.54
N SER A 333 -2.56 -7.96 81.48
CA SER A 333 -2.52 -9.43 81.69
C SER A 333 -3.79 -10.27 81.84
N ALA A 334 -3.92 -11.31 81.00
CA ALA A 334 -4.14 -12.70 81.45
C ALA A 334 -3.95 -13.69 80.28
N THR A 335 -2.97 -14.59 80.45
CA THR A 335 -2.94 -15.98 79.97
C THR A 335 -3.42 -16.29 78.55
N ALA A 336 -2.49 -16.53 77.62
CA ALA A 336 -2.27 -17.82 76.95
C ALA A 336 -1.64 -17.66 75.54
N LYS A 337 -0.47 -18.30 75.37
CA LYS A 337 0.14 -18.80 74.12
C LYS A 337 0.52 -17.76 73.03
N PRO A 338 1.79 -17.30 72.99
CA PRO A 338 2.35 -16.69 71.79
C PRO A 338 2.90 -17.79 70.86
N VAL A 339 2.74 -17.65 69.54
CA VAL A 339 3.77 -17.93 68.49
C VAL A 339 3.18 -18.11 67.07
N GLN A 340 1.91 -18.43 66.84
CA GLN A 340 1.47 -18.78 65.46
C GLN A 340 0.66 -17.74 64.66
N PHE A 341 0.22 -16.62 65.25
CA PHE A 341 -0.64 -15.67 64.52
C PHE A 341 0.12 -14.60 63.71
N LEU A 342 1.28 -14.14 64.19
CA LEU A 342 2.06 -13.11 63.47
C LEU A 342 2.91 -13.66 62.30
N GLN A 343 3.09 -14.98 62.19
CA GLN A 343 3.68 -15.59 60.99
C GLN A 343 2.66 -15.78 59.85
N ASN A 344 1.35 -15.75 60.13
CA ASN A 344 0.33 -15.89 59.10
C ASN A 344 -0.13 -14.54 58.52
N LEU A 345 0.05 -13.43 59.23
CA LEU A 345 -0.19 -12.08 58.66
C LEU A 345 0.95 -11.61 57.73
N LYS A 346 2.19 -12.10 57.91
CA LYS A 346 3.28 -11.90 56.93
C LYS A 346 3.20 -12.81 55.69
N LYS A 347 2.29 -13.78 55.68
CA LYS A 347 2.01 -14.65 54.51
C LYS A 347 0.75 -14.26 53.74
N GLY A 348 -0.02 -13.27 54.21
CA GLY A 348 -1.30 -12.88 53.62
C GLY A 348 -1.25 -11.66 52.71
N VAL A 349 -0.30 -10.75 52.88
CA VAL A 349 -0.10 -9.64 51.94
C VAL A 349 0.91 -10.10 50.89
N ARG A 350 0.41 -10.90 49.94
CA ARG A 350 0.97 -10.83 48.60
C ARG A 350 0.77 -9.38 48.19
N PHE A 351 1.82 -8.56 48.31
CA PHE A 351 1.99 -7.51 47.32
C PHE A 351 1.82 -8.26 46.01
N ILE A 352 0.70 -8.00 45.32
CA ILE A 352 0.62 -8.26 43.91
C ILE A 352 1.73 -7.36 43.39
N LYS A 353 2.94 -7.92 43.31
CA LYS A 353 4.01 -7.37 42.52
C LYS A 353 3.33 -7.24 41.17
N ALA A 354 2.95 -6.01 40.83
CA ALA A 354 2.35 -5.72 39.53
C ALA A 354 3.17 -6.54 38.55
N PRO A 355 2.54 -7.43 37.76
CA PRO A 355 3.28 -8.38 36.93
C PRO A 355 4.36 -7.56 36.26
N ALA A 356 5.63 -7.89 36.53
CA ALA A 356 6.77 -7.12 36.05
C ALA A 356 6.44 -6.78 34.61
N ALA A 357 6.32 -5.48 34.30
CA ALA A 357 5.89 -5.02 32.99
C ALA A 357 6.62 -5.93 31.98
N PRO A 358 5.88 -6.63 31.09
CA PRO A 358 6.51 -7.57 30.19
C PRO A 358 7.72 -6.85 29.61
N PRO A 359 8.92 -7.48 29.60
CA PRO A 359 10.11 -6.83 29.08
C PRO A 359 9.72 -6.18 27.76
N PRO A 360 10.08 -4.90 27.53
CA PRO A 360 9.59 -4.12 26.40
C PRO A 360 9.68 -5.02 25.20
N ALA A 361 8.51 -5.36 24.63
CA ALA A 361 8.36 -6.45 23.68
C ALA A 361 9.57 -6.41 22.74
N ASP A 362 10.45 -7.42 22.84
CA ASP A 362 11.66 -7.52 22.04
C ASP A 362 11.28 -7.04 20.65
N LEU A 363 11.91 -5.95 20.18
CA LEU A 363 11.65 -5.32 18.90
C LEU A 363 11.57 -6.44 17.86
N GLY A 364 10.34 -6.87 17.56
CA GLY A 364 10.13 -8.19 16.97
C GLY A 364 10.95 -8.26 15.70
N ALA A 365 11.90 -9.20 15.65
CA ALA A 365 13.01 -9.18 14.71
C ALA A 365 12.52 -8.71 13.32
N GLN A 366 12.99 -7.57 12.87
CA GLN A 366 12.51 -6.99 11.62
C GLN A 366 13.34 -7.55 10.49
N ILE A 367 12.69 -7.87 9.38
CA ILE A 367 13.33 -8.45 8.21
C ILE A 367 12.81 -7.78 6.96
N ALA A 368 13.67 -7.67 5.95
CA ALA A 368 13.23 -7.30 4.62
C ALA A 368 12.25 -8.37 4.11
N LYS A 369 11.06 -7.93 3.70
CA LYS A 369 10.02 -8.79 3.13
C LYS A 369 9.58 -8.26 1.78
N VAL A 370 9.16 -9.16 0.91
CA VAL A 370 8.68 -8.82 -0.44
C VAL A 370 7.43 -7.93 -0.32
N HIS A 371 7.54 -6.68 -0.76
CA HIS A 371 6.42 -5.74 -0.86
C HIS A 371 5.65 -5.99 -2.14
N ILE A 372 6.36 -5.95 -3.26
CA ILE A 372 5.81 -6.14 -4.61
C ILE A 372 6.73 -7.13 -5.33
N CYS A 373 6.15 -8.15 -5.95
CA CYS A 373 6.83 -9.02 -6.89
C CYS A 373 6.57 -8.52 -8.32
N LEU A 374 7.64 -8.19 -9.04
CA LEU A 374 7.56 -7.60 -10.37
C LEU A 374 7.68 -8.66 -11.46
N TRP A 375 8.58 -9.63 -11.26
CA TRP A 375 8.94 -10.60 -12.29
C TRP A 375 9.36 -11.94 -11.67
N PRO A 376 8.96 -13.10 -12.25
CA PRO A 376 9.30 -14.40 -11.70
C PRO A 376 10.78 -14.74 -11.85
N MET A 377 11.29 -15.58 -10.95
CA MET A 377 12.51 -16.34 -11.17
C MET A 377 12.29 -17.33 -12.32
N LEU A 378 13.30 -17.52 -13.17
CA LEU A 378 13.33 -18.54 -14.21
C LEU A 378 14.48 -19.52 -13.95
N GLN A 379 14.14 -20.80 -13.78
CA GLN A 379 15.10 -21.89 -13.64
C GLN A 379 15.03 -22.83 -14.84
N ARG A 380 16.19 -23.32 -15.29
CA ARG A 380 16.34 -24.34 -16.32
C ARG A 380 16.89 -25.60 -15.68
N PHE A 381 16.19 -26.71 -15.89
CA PHE A 381 16.65 -28.03 -15.52
C PHE A 381 17.02 -28.77 -16.81
N SER A 382 18.30 -29.07 -16.95
CA SER A 382 18.84 -29.77 -18.13
C SER A 382 19.40 -31.12 -17.74
N THR A 383 19.19 -32.11 -18.60
CA THR A 383 19.90 -33.40 -18.48
C THR A 383 21.37 -33.19 -18.86
N PRO A 384 22.34 -33.79 -18.15
CA PRO A 384 23.73 -33.78 -18.57
C PRO A 384 23.84 -34.35 -19.99
N THR A 385 24.25 -33.53 -20.95
CA THR A 385 24.57 -34.02 -22.30
C THR A 385 25.80 -34.92 -22.17
N PRO A 386 25.79 -36.18 -22.62
CA PRO A 386 26.91 -37.10 -22.39
C PRO A 386 28.23 -36.73 -23.08
N GLN A 387 28.28 -35.66 -23.89
CA GLN A 387 29.36 -35.49 -24.88
C GLN A 387 30.22 -34.23 -24.80
N TRP A 388 29.85 -33.15 -24.10
CA TRP A 388 30.66 -31.92 -24.16
C TRP A 388 30.61 -31.08 -22.88
N GLU A 389 31.74 -31.12 -22.16
CA GLU A 389 32.60 -29.99 -21.72
C GLU A 389 33.17 -30.26 -20.33
N GLU A 390 34.49 -30.47 -20.29
CA GLU A 390 35.25 -30.28 -19.06
C GLU A 390 34.89 -28.89 -18.49
N PRO A 391 34.47 -28.80 -17.21
CA PRO A 391 34.05 -27.54 -16.65
C PRO A 391 35.20 -26.53 -16.72
N PRO A 392 34.94 -25.24 -17.01
CA PRO A 392 35.95 -24.21 -16.91
C PRO A 392 36.58 -24.30 -15.51
N SER A 393 37.90 -24.41 -15.49
CA SER A 393 38.76 -24.94 -14.43
C SER A 393 38.81 -24.13 -13.11
N ARG A 394 37.68 -23.54 -12.67
CA ARG A 394 37.63 -22.58 -11.54
C ARG A 394 36.65 -22.90 -10.40
N ARG A 395 35.94 -24.02 -10.38
CA ARG A 395 35.28 -24.50 -9.15
C ARG A 395 35.45 -26.01 -9.02
N ARG A 396 36.45 -26.44 -8.25
CA ARG A 396 36.92 -27.82 -8.18
C ARG A 396 36.30 -28.66 -7.04
N ASP A 397 35.33 -28.15 -6.28
CA ASP A 397 34.96 -28.78 -5.01
C ASP A 397 33.51 -29.31 -4.90
N LEU A 398 32.74 -29.35 -5.99
CA LEU A 398 31.48 -30.10 -6.02
C LEU A 398 31.39 -30.86 -7.34
N TYR A 399 32.01 -32.03 -7.42
CA TYR A 399 31.69 -32.99 -8.47
C TYR A 399 30.34 -33.63 -8.15
N PRO A 400 29.34 -33.51 -9.04
CA PRO A 400 28.15 -34.32 -8.94
C PRO A 400 28.50 -35.74 -9.46
N ASP A 401 28.07 -36.80 -8.77
CA ASP A 401 27.93 -38.16 -9.30
C ASP A 401 27.37 -38.22 -10.76
N PRO A 402 27.76 -39.24 -11.55
CA PRO A 402 27.18 -39.51 -12.87
C PRO A 402 25.69 -39.87 -12.72
N GLY A 403 24.85 -38.84 -12.76
CA GLY A 403 23.40 -38.92 -12.48
C GLY A 403 22.76 -37.60 -12.04
N HIS A 404 23.55 -36.55 -11.75
CA HIS A 404 22.96 -35.30 -11.30
C HIS A 404 22.40 -34.40 -12.41
N GLN A 405 21.30 -33.77 -12.04
CA GLN A 405 20.57 -32.77 -12.78
C GLN A 405 21.30 -31.41 -12.65
N TYR A 406 21.48 -30.69 -13.76
CA TYR A 406 21.98 -29.32 -13.70
C TYR A 406 20.81 -28.36 -13.57
N ILE A 407 20.70 -27.74 -12.39
CA ILE A 407 19.76 -26.63 -12.15
C ILE A 407 20.52 -25.35 -12.42
N THR A 408 20.19 -24.69 -13.53
CA THR A 408 20.76 -23.39 -13.88
C THR A 408 19.73 -22.31 -13.58
N GLU A 409 20.06 -21.43 -12.65
CA GLU A 409 19.34 -20.18 -12.44
C GLU A 409 19.57 -19.28 -13.66
N ILE A 410 18.54 -19.08 -14.49
CA ILE A 410 18.62 -18.23 -15.68
C ILE A 410 18.44 -16.77 -15.27
N ALA A 411 17.46 -16.51 -14.39
CA ALA A 411 17.19 -15.18 -13.86
C ALA A 411 16.55 -15.26 -12.48
N ARG A 412 17.00 -14.42 -11.56
CA ARG A 412 16.38 -14.21 -10.24
C ARG A 412 15.03 -13.51 -10.34
N ALA A 413 14.19 -13.73 -9.34
CA ALA A 413 12.95 -12.98 -9.22
C ALA A 413 13.25 -11.49 -8.99
N ARG A 414 12.48 -10.59 -9.63
CA ARG A 414 12.58 -9.15 -9.39
C ARG A 414 11.53 -8.75 -8.39
N VAL A 415 11.96 -8.21 -7.24
CA VAL A 415 11.06 -7.83 -6.15
C VAL A 415 11.43 -6.45 -5.61
N VAL A 416 10.50 -5.83 -4.91
CA VAL A 416 10.74 -4.62 -4.11
C VAL A 416 10.46 -4.98 -2.67
N TYR A 417 11.35 -4.58 -1.76
CA TYR A 417 11.22 -4.90 -0.34
C TYR A 417 10.58 -3.78 0.48
N TYR A 418 9.93 -4.17 1.58
CA TYR A 418 9.57 -3.31 2.70
C TYR A 418 10.13 -3.90 4.00
N LEU A 419 10.12 -3.14 5.09
CA LEU A 419 10.52 -3.64 6.40
C LEU A 419 9.31 -4.27 7.10
N GLY A 420 9.30 -5.59 7.21
CA GLY A 420 8.25 -6.34 7.89
C GLY A 420 8.69 -6.89 9.25
N SER A 421 7.72 -7.25 10.08
CA SER A 421 7.93 -7.87 11.39
C SER A 421 7.91 -9.39 11.32
N THR A 422 8.84 -10.07 11.99
CA THR A 422 8.78 -11.54 12.17
C THR A 422 7.84 -11.99 13.28
N ASN A 423 7.28 -11.06 14.06
CA ASN A 423 6.34 -11.40 15.12
C ASN A 423 5.03 -11.94 14.49
N PRO A 424 4.55 -13.15 14.85
CA PRO A 424 3.34 -13.73 14.26
C PRO A 424 2.09 -12.83 14.33
N ASN A 425 1.93 -12.08 15.43
CA ASN A 425 0.79 -11.16 15.59
C ASN A 425 0.90 -9.94 14.66
N ALA A 426 2.11 -9.40 14.53
CA ALA A 426 2.38 -8.30 13.61
C ALA A 426 2.30 -8.76 12.15
N GLU A 427 2.76 -9.97 11.86
CA GLU A 427 2.63 -10.59 10.55
C GLU A 427 1.15 -10.78 10.17
N GLN A 428 0.30 -11.20 11.12
CA GLN A 428 -1.14 -11.27 10.88
C GLN A 428 -1.76 -9.90 10.55
N ALA A 429 -1.29 -8.83 11.21
CA ALA A 429 -1.68 -7.46 10.89
C ALA A 429 -1.13 -6.98 9.53
N GLU A 430 -0.01 -7.53 9.04
CA GLU A 430 0.46 -7.28 7.67
C GLU A 430 -0.40 -8.02 6.63
N ARG A 431 -0.95 -9.21 6.98
CA ARG A 431 -1.83 -9.98 6.09
C ARG A 431 -3.21 -9.34 5.92
N HIS A 432 -3.66 -8.58 6.90
CA HIS A 432 -5.02 -8.03 6.94
C HIS A 432 -5.06 -6.52 7.15
N PRO A 433 -5.96 -5.79 6.48
CA PRO A 433 -6.94 -6.30 5.52
C PRO A 433 -6.30 -6.73 4.20
N THR A 434 -6.86 -7.78 3.58
CA THR A 434 -6.57 -8.05 2.16
C THR A 434 -7.05 -6.88 1.30
N LEU A 435 -6.48 -6.62 0.12
CA LEU A 435 -6.94 -5.51 -0.73
C LEU A 435 -8.47 -5.50 -0.98
N ALA A 436 -9.08 -6.66 -1.21
CA ALA A 436 -10.52 -6.78 -1.35
C ALA A 436 -11.27 -6.37 -0.06
N GLN A 437 -10.77 -6.79 1.11
CA GLN A 437 -11.31 -6.34 2.40
C GLN A 437 -11.11 -4.83 2.61
N HIS A 438 -9.96 -4.29 2.22
CA HIS A 438 -9.64 -2.86 2.25
C HIS A 438 -10.68 -2.07 1.44
N ILE A 439 -10.86 -2.43 0.16
CA ILE A 439 -11.87 -1.83 -0.74
C ILE A 439 -13.27 -1.91 -0.14
N ASN A 440 -13.67 -3.08 0.37
CA ASN A 440 -15.00 -3.27 0.94
C ASN A 440 -15.22 -2.45 2.22
N SER A 441 -14.19 -2.35 3.08
CA SER A 441 -14.24 -1.57 4.31
C SER A 441 -14.36 -0.07 4.04
N HIS A 442 -13.67 0.44 3.02
CA HIS A 442 -13.77 1.83 2.60
C HIS A 442 -15.12 2.10 1.93
N ARG A 443 -15.61 1.20 1.07
CA ARG A 443 -16.94 1.33 0.45
C ARG A 443 -18.07 1.35 1.49
N SER A 444 -18.00 0.53 2.53
CA SER A 444 -19.03 0.51 3.58
C SER A 444 -18.99 1.78 4.43
N ARG A 445 -17.80 2.27 4.82
CA ARG A 445 -17.64 3.56 5.53
C ARG A 445 -18.18 4.74 4.71
N PHE A 446 -17.86 4.78 3.41
CA PHE A 446 -18.35 5.84 2.52
C PHE A 446 -19.86 5.74 2.27
N SER A 447 -20.41 4.53 2.21
CA SER A 447 -21.85 4.32 2.07
C SER A 447 -22.61 4.77 3.32
N LEU A 448 -22.04 4.56 4.51
CA LEU A 448 -22.65 4.96 5.79
C LEU A 448 -22.58 6.48 6.01
N SER A 449 -21.50 7.14 5.59
CA SER A 449 -21.39 8.59 5.69
C SER A 449 -22.26 9.34 4.68
N ARG A 450 -22.60 8.71 3.54
CA ARG A 450 -23.47 9.29 2.50
C ARG A 450 -24.95 9.01 2.67
N LEU A 451 -25.36 8.06 3.52
CA LEU A 451 -26.77 7.99 3.89
C LEU A 451 -27.12 9.32 4.60
N PRO A 452 -28.19 10.03 4.19
CA PRO A 452 -28.65 11.26 4.84
C PRO A 452 -29.30 10.93 6.20
N ILE A 453 -28.62 10.14 7.03
CA ILE A 453 -29.03 9.75 8.36
C ILE A 453 -29.33 10.99 9.21
N PRO A 454 -28.61 12.14 9.16
CA PRO A 454 -29.02 13.27 10.00
C PRO A 454 -30.33 13.95 9.54
N ARG A 455 -30.78 13.79 8.29
CA ARG A 455 -32.01 14.46 7.80
C ARG A 455 -33.23 13.54 7.80
N ILE A 456 -33.08 12.32 7.28
CA ILE A 456 -34.19 11.36 7.25
C ILE A 456 -34.47 10.83 8.66
N SER A 457 -33.46 10.59 9.50
CA SER A 457 -33.73 10.16 10.89
C SER A 457 -34.46 11.24 11.68
N ARG A 458 -34.15 12.54 11.51
CA ARG A 458 -34.86 13.60 12.25
C ARG A 458 -36.32 13.72 11.82
N ALA A 459 -36.62 13.59 10.53
CA ALA A 459 -38.00 13.63 10.04
C ALA A 459 -38.80 12.39 10.48
N VAL A 460 -38.20 11.20 10.36
CA VAL A 460 -38.83 9.93 10.78
C VAL A 460 -38.99 9.88 12.30
N ILE A 461 -37.99 10.31 13.08
CA ILE A 461 -38.07 10.39 14.55
C ILE A 461 -39.11 11.43 14.96
N ARG A 462 -39.21 12.59 14.29
CA ARG A 462 -40.27 13.57 14.56
C ARG A 462 -41.66 13.00 14.27
N HIS A 463 -41.84 12.34 13.13
CA HIS A 463 -43.15 11.74 12.81
C HIS A 463 -43.50 10.58 13.73
N ALA A 464 -42.56 9.71 14.07
CA ALA A 464 -42.77 8.65 15.05
C ALA A 464 -43.13 9.22 16.43
N ALA A 465 -42.46 10.30 16.86
CA ALA A 465 -42.76 10.98 18.12
C ALA A 465 -44.17 11.60 18.11
N TRP A 466 -44.59 12.23 17.01
CA TRP A 466 -45.94 12.77 16.85
C TRP A 466 -47.02 11.69 16.87
N VAL A 467 -46.78 10.55 16.21
CA VAL A 467 -47.71 9.41 16.24
C VAL A 467 -47.84 8.84 17.65
N VAL A 468 -46.74 8.68 18.38
CA VAL A 468 -46.74 8.20 19.77
C VAL A 468 -47.44 9.20 20.70
N LEU A 469 -47.18 10.50 20.54
CA LEU A 469 -47.87 11.56 21.29
C LEU A 469 -49.38 11.59 21.01
N GLY A 470 -49.79 11.45 19.75
CA GLY A 470 -51.20 11.35 19.36
C GLY A 470 -51.88 10.12 19.98
N LEU A 471 -51.21 8.97 19.96
CA LEU A 471 -51.73 7.73 20.55
C LEU A 471 -51.85 7.84 22.07
N LEU A 472 -50.87 8.45 22.75
CA LEU A 472 -50.91 8.72 24.18
C LEU A 472 -52.02 9.71 24.56
N ALA A 473 -52.27 10.73 23.74
CA ALA A 473 -53.35 11.69 23.96
C ALA A 473 -54.74 11.03 23.86
N VAL A 474 -54.95 10.17 22.86
CA VAL A 474 -56.20 9.39 22.70
C VAL A 474 -56.40 8.44 23.87
N LEU A 475 -55.34 7.75 24.31
CA LEU A 475 -55.39 6.86 25.47
C LEU A 475 -55.61 7.60 26.80
N ALA A 476 -55.06 8.81 26.96
CA ALA A 476 -55.31 9.66 28.12
C ALA A 476 -56.77 10.12 28.20
N ALA A 477 -57.38 10.49 27.07
CA ALA A 477 -58.80 10.83 27.01
C ALA A 477 -59.70 9.61 27.33
N ALA A 478 -59.34 8.42 26.83
CA ALA A 478 -60.08 7.18 27.12
C ALA A 478 -59.95 6.71 28.59
N ALA A 479 -58.82 7.00 29.25
CA ALA A 479 -58.55 6.65 30.65
C ALA A 479 -59.42 7.42 31.68
N TRP A 480 -60.16 8.44 31.23
CA TRP A 480 -61.19 9.10 32.04
C TRP A 480 -62.49 8.29 32.14
N PHE A 481 -62.80 7.48 31.12
CA PHE A 481 -64.06 6.75 31.05
C PHE A 481 -63.93 5.25 31.35
N SER A 482 -62.71 4.72 31.45
CA SER A 482 -62.45 3.29 31.66
C SER A 482 -61.25 3.02 32.58
N PRO A 483 -61.42 2.27 33.69
CA PRO A 483 -60.31 1.86 34.55
C PRO A 483 -59.34 0.90 33.84
N LEU A 484 -59.81 0.16 32.83
CA LEU A 484 -58.98 -0.74 32.01
C LEU A 484 -58.03 0.07 31.09
N ALA A 485 -58.51 1.16 30.51
CA ALA A 485 -57.69 2.10 29.73
C ALA A 485 -56.64 2.81 30.60
N ARG A 486 -56.96 3.10 31.86
CA ARG A 486 -56.03 3.71 32.82
C ARG A 486 -54.85 2.78 33.15
N GLY A 487 -55.09 1.48 33.29
CA GLY A 487 -54.02 0.47 33.48
C GLY A 487 -53.09 0.34 32.27
N ILE A 488 -53.65 0.33 31.06
CA ILE A 488 -52.87 0.27 29.81
C ILE A 488 -52.00 1.53 29.65
N LEU A 489 -52.54 2.72 29.94
CA LEU A 489 -51.80 3.98 29.87
C LEU A 489 -50.61 4.03 30.84
N ILE A 490 -50.78 3.57 32.09
CA ILE A 490 -49.69 3.53 33.08
C ILE A 490 -48.57 2.58 32.61
N THR A 491 -48.94 1.44 32.04
CA THR A 491 -47.98 0.45 31.54
C THR A 491 -47.18 1.02 30.36
N LEU A 492 -47.87 1.68 29.42
CA LEU A 492 -47.24 2.33 28.27
C LEU A 492 -46.34 3.52 28.68
N LEU A 493 -46.75 4.32 29.65
CA LEU A 493 -45.90 5.39 30.21
C LEU A 493 -44.65 4.81 30.88
N GLY A 494 -44.77 3.66 31.57
CA GLY A 494 -43.63 2.95 32.13
C GLY A 494 -42.66 2.43 31.06
N TYR A 495 -43.17 1.89 29.94
CA TYR A 495 -42.34 1.51 28.80
C TYR A 495 -41.68 2.71 28.12
N LEU A 496 -42.40 3.82 27.96
CA LEU A 496 -41.88 5.05 27.39
C LEU A 496 -40.76 5.64 28.26
N ALA A 497 -40.95 5.69 29.58
CA ALA A 497 -39.92 6.17 30.51
C ALA A 497 -38.64 5.32 30.43
N ARG A 498 -38.76 3.99 30.38
CA ARG A 498 -37.60 3.09 30.21
C ARG A 498 -36.94 3.22 28.83
N ALA A 499 -37.72 3.48 27.78
CA ALA A 499 -37.18 3.70 26.43
C ALA A 499 -36.43 5.03 26.35
N ILE A 500 -36.97 6.10 26.97
CA ILE A 500 -36.30 7.40 27.09
C ILE A 500 -35.01 7.26 27.91
N ASP A 501 -35.04 6.54 29.02
CA ASP A 501 -33.85 6.30 29.86
C ASP A 501 -32.75 5.52 29.10
N ARG A 502 -33.11 4.48 28.33
CA ARG A 502 -32.17 3.79 27.43
C ARG A 502 -31.65 4.67 26.29
N ALA A 503 -32.48 5.54 25.74
CA ALA A 503 -32.06 6.46 24.68
C ALA A 503 -31.13 7.55 25.23
N LEU A 504 -31.40 8.08 26.42
CA LEU A 504 -30.56 9.07 27.11
C LEU A 504 -29.22 8.45 27.54
N SER A 505 -29.22 7.24 28.09
CA SER A 505 -28.00 6.51 28.42
C SER A 505 -27.20 6.11 27.17
N GLY A 506 -27.87 5.82 26.05
CA GLY A 506 -27.22 5.64 24.75
C GLY A 506 -26.65 6.92 24.14
N LEU A 507 -27.25 8.08 24.42
CA LEU A 507 -26.79 9.41 23.98
C LEU A 507 -25.68 9.99 24.86
N ALA A 508 -25.61 9.59 26.13
CA ALA A 508 -24.59 10.03 27.09
C ALA A 508 -23.14 9.88 26.56
N PRO A 509 -22.70 8.77 25.95
CA PRO A 509 -21.34 8.67 25.40
C PRO A 509 -21.09 9.59 24.21
N TYR A 510 -22.13 9.97 23.45
CA TYR A 510 -22.00 10.90 22.32
C TYR A 510 -21.94 12.36 22.79
N LEU A 511 -22.76 12.73 23.79
CA LEU A 511 -22.68 14.04 24.44
C LEU A 511 -21.32 14.21 25.14
N TYR A 512 -20.85 13.17 25.85
CA TYR A 512 -19.51 13.16 26.43
C TYR A 512 -18.42 13.35 25.37
N LYS A 513 -18.46 12.59 24.27
CA LYS A 513 -17.52 12.77 23.15
C LYS A 513 -17.62 14.17 22.53
N ALA A 514 -18.81 14.74 22.38
CA ALA A 514 -19.00 16.09 21.85
C ALA A 514 -18.41 17.16 22.79
N VAL A 515 -18.61 17.03 24.10
CA VAL A 515 -18.02 17.92 25.11
C VAL A 515 -16.50 17.79 25.12
N VAL A 516 -15.95 16.57 25.02
CA VAL A 516 -14.49 16.34 24.94
C VAL A 516 -13.89 16.94 23.66
N LEU A 517 -14.56 16.76 22.51
CA LEU A 517 -14.12 17.34 21.25
C LEU A 517 -14.20 18.87 21.26
N PHE A 518 -15.25 19.44 21.86
CA PHE A 518 -15.40 20.88 22.03
C PHE A 518 -14.34 21.45 22.99
N GLY A 519 -14.06 20.74 24.08
CA GLY A 519 -12.96 21.09 25.00
C GLY A 519 -11.59 21.06 24.30
N ARG A 520 -11.32 20.04 23.48
CA ARG A 520 -10.11 19.96 22.64
C ARG A 520 -10.03 21.10 21.63
N PHE A 521 -11.15 21.48 21.02
CA PHE A 521 -11.21 22.61 20.10
C PHE A 521 -10.86 23.93 20.81
N ILE A 522 -11.46 24.20 21.98
CA ILE A 522 -11.14 25.38 22.78
C ILE A 522 -9.67 25.38 23.20
N TRP A 523 -9.14 24.24 23.63
CA TRP A 523 -7.73 24.11 24.00
C TRP A 523 -6.79 24.45 22.83
N ASN A 524 -7.05 23.88 21.65
CA ASN A 524 -6.25 24.15 20.45
C ASN A 524 -6.35 25.61 20.01
N LEU A 525 -7.52 26.24 20.16
CA LEU A 525 -7.72 27.66 19.87
C LEU A 525 -6.90 28.54 20.82
N LEU A 526 -6.97 28.27 22.12
CA LEU A 526 -6.18 28.99 23.14
C LEU A 526 -4.68 28.79 22.93
N TYR A 527 -4.25 27.57 22.59
CA TYR A 527 -2.86 27.27 22.26
C TYR A 527 -2.39 28.05 21.01
N GLY A 528 -3.22 28.12 19.96
CA GLY A 528 -2.95 28.92 18.76
C GLY A 528 -2.81 30.42 19.08
N ILE A 529 -3.68 30.96 19.93
CA ILE A 529 -3.60 32.36 20.39
C ILE A 529 -2.30 32.60 21.19
N SER A 530 -1.94 31.67 22.08
CA SER A 530 -0.68 31.75 22.84
C SER A 530 0.55 31.73 21.91
N LEU A 531 0.53 30.90 20.87
CA LEU A 531 1.60 30.82 19.89
C LEU A 531 1.71 32.14 19.09
N ALA A 532 0.58 32.73 18.71
CA ALA A 532 0.51 34.03 18.03
C ALA A 532 1.06 35.16 18.92
N LEU A 533 0.70 35.20 20.21
CA LEU A 533 1.25 36.18 21.14
C LEU A 533 2.78 36.03 21.30
N SER A 534 3.28 34.80 21.39
CA SER A 534 4.73 34.54 21.48
C SER A 534 5.51 34.97 20.22
N THR A 535 4.86 34.99 19.05
CA THR A 535 5.49 35.44 17.80
C THR A 535 5.50 36.96 17.70
N VAL A 536 4.43 37.63 18.16
CA VAL A 536 4.39 39.09 18.30
C VAL A 536 5.45 39.57 19.30
N GLU A 537 5.58 38.93 20.47
CA GLU A 537 6.59 39.28 21.46
C GLU A 537 8.02 39.18 20.88
N ARG A 538 8.31 38.08 20.17
CA ARG A 538 9.60 37.91 19.46
C ARG A 538 9.84 38.98 18.40
N ALA A 539 8.79 39.42 17.69
CA ALA A 539 8.89 40.48 16.71
C ALA A 539 9.19 41.84 17.36
N VAL A 540 8.51 42.17 18.46
CA VAL A 540 8.77 43.38 19.26
C VAL A 540 10.21 43.39 19.78
N TRP A 541 10.70 42.25 20.27
CA TRP A 541 12.07 42.12 20.76
C TRP A 541 13.13 42.37 19.67
N ARG A 542 12.87 41.89 18.44
CA ARG A 542 13.73 42.16 17.28
C ARG A 542 13.75 43.65 16.92
N VAL A 543 12.57 44.30 16.89
CA VAL A 543 12.47 45.74 16.61
C VAL A 543 13.20 46.56 17.66
N TRP A 544 13.05 46.21 18.94
CA TRP A 544 13.77 46.87 20.04
C TRP A 544 15.28 46.75 19.89
N HIS A 545 15.79 45.57 19.52
CA HIS A 545 17.22 45.37 19.27
C HIS A 545 17.76 46.21 18.12
N VAL A 546 17.00 46.32 17.03
CA VAL A 546 17.38 47.16 15.88
C VAL A 546 17.41 48.63 16.28
N LEU A 547 16.38 49.13 16.98
CA LEU A 547 16.34 50.50 17.46
C LEU A 547 17.49 50.80 18.44
N GLY A 548 17.80 49.88 19.35
CA GLY A 548 18.93 50.01 20.27
C GLY A 548 20.29 49.99 19.58
N ALA A 549 20.42 49.33 18.43
CA ALA A 549 21.63 49.39 17.60
C ALA A 549 21.75 50.74 16.89
N VAL A 550 20.64 51.26 16.33
CA VAL A 550 20.60 52.58 15.68
C VAL A 550 20.93 53.71 16.66
N PHE A 551 20.37 53.68 17.88
CA PHE A 551 20.67 54.68 18.90
C PHE A 551 22.13 54.65 19.35
N ARG A 552 22.75 53.47 19.45
CA ARG A 552 24.18 53.36 19.75
C ARG A 552 25.04 53.94 18.64
N ALA A 553 24.77 53.59 17.38
CA ALA A 553 25.47 54.15 16.23
C ALA A 553 25.32 55.69 16.14
N ALA A 554 24.12 56.23 16.42
CA ALA A 554 23.89 57.66 16.45
C ALA A 554 24.65 58.37 17.59
N ARG A 555 24.77 57.72 18.76
CA ARG A 555 25.56 58.23 19.89
C ARG A 555 27.05 58.24 19.56
N ASP A 556 27.56 57.15 19.00
CA ASP A 556 28.98 57.00 18.66
C ASP A 556 29.39 58.03 17.60
N ALA A 557 28.53 58.25 16.59
CA ALA A 557 28.73 59.28 15.57
C ALA A 557 28.68 60.73 16.11
N ALA A 558 28.00 60.97 17.23
CA ALA A 558 28.01 62.28 17.89
C ALA A 558 29.33 62.51 18.66
N THR A 559 29.91 61.47 19.27
CA THR A 559 31.21 61.53 19.95
C THR A 559 32.40 61.66 18.98
N ASP A 560 32.32 61.13 17.77
CA ASP A 560 33.40 61.24 16.78
C ASP A 560 33.59 62.66 16.21
N ARG A 561 32.66 63.60 16.45
CA ARG A 561 32.81 65.00 16.03
C ARG A 561 33.73 65.84 16.91
N GLU A 562 34.18 65.34 18.05
CA GLU A 562 35.07 66.08 18.98
C GLU A 562 36.55 65.67 18.89
N GLN A 563 36.94 64.76 17.97
CA GLN A 563 38.36 64.41 17.81
C GLN A 563 39.10 65.40 16.88
N PRO A 564 40.21 66.03 17.34
CA PRO A 564 41.04 66.88 16.49
C PRO A 564 41.76 66.05 15.42
N PRO A 565 42.05 66.64 14.24
CA PRO A 565 42.54 65.90 13.08
C PRO A 565 43.94 65.29 13.32
N PRO A 566 44.19 64.06 12.86
CA PRO A 566 45.49 63.40 12.99
C PRO A 566 46.54 63.98 12.02
N PRO A 567 47.83 63.93 12.38
CA PRO A 567 48.93 64.45 11.58
C PRO A 567 49.21 63.60 10.31
N PRO A 568 49.85 64.19 9.28
CA PRO A 568 50.02 63.56 7.97
C PRO A 568 50.95 62.33 7.99
N PRO A 569 50.73 61.37 7.08
CA PRO A 569 51.39 60.07 7.08
C PRO A 569 52.86 60.15 6.66
N GLN A 570 53.74 59.54 7.47
CA GLN A 570 55.14 59.30 7.13
C GLN A 570 55.27 58.11 6.17
N GLN A 571 56.20 58.25 5.22
CA GLN A 571 56.50 57.31 4.15
C GLN A 571 57.00 55.95 4.67
N PRO A 572 56.70 54.84 3.98
CA PRO A 572 57.08 53.49 4.41
C PRO A 572 58.53 53.13 4.07
N THR A 573 59.27 52.70 5.09
CA THR A 573 60.58 52.03 4.99
C THR A 573 60.39 50.56 4.58
N PRO A 574 61.25 49.98 3.71
CA PRO A 574 61.06 48.62 3.22
C PRO A 574 61.79 47.60 4.09
N THR A 575 61.09 46.58 4.59
CA THR A 575 61.75 45.39 5.15
C THR A 575 61.07 44.08 4.76
N ARG A 576 61.86 43.31 3.99
CA ARG A 576 62.05 41.85 4.06
C ARG A 576 60.82 40.93 3.95
N ARG A 577 60.54 40.65 2.67
CA ARG A 577 60.28 39.34 2.08
C ARG A 577 60.96 38.17 2.82
N TRP A 578 60.15 37.25 3.38
CA TRP A 578 60.51 35.84 3.55
C TRP A 578 59.37 35.00 2.99
N GLY A 579 59.72 34.11 2.06
CA GLY A 579 58.81 33.25 1.33
C GLY A 579 58.35 32.05 2.14
N GLY A 580 57.13 31.62 1.86
CA GLY A 580 56.58 30.34 2.28
C GLY A 580 55.75 29.76 1.14
N TYR A 581 56.38 28.95 0.31
CA TYR A 581 55.71 28.04 -0.63
C TYR A 581 54.84 27.06 0.17
N ARG A 582 53.56 26.90 -0.17
CA ARG A 582 52.84 25.66 0.11
C ARG A 582 52.02 25.23 -1.09
N ALA A 583 52.33 24.03 -1.53
CA ALA A 583 51.89 23.41 -2.75
C ALA A 583 50.45 22.88 -2.69
N LYS A 584 49.86 22.84 -3.89
CA LYS A 584 48.77 21.97 -4.36
C LYS A 584 48.67 20.63 -3.61
N ARG A 585 47.44 20.22 -3.29
CA ARG A 585 46.97 18.88 -3.63
C ARG A 585 45.49 18.90 -3.99
N VAL A 586 45.27 18.41 -5.20
CA VAL A 586 44.03 17.86 -5.75
C VAL A 586 43.80 16.51 -5.07
N ASN A 587 42.56 16.28 -4.65
CA ASN A 587 41.77 15.07 -4.95
C ASN A 587 40.30 15.38 -4.69
#